data_AF-A0A397YIX8-F1
#
_entry.id   AF-A0A397YIX8-F1
#
_cell.length_a   1.000
_cell.length_b   1.000
_cell.length_c   1.000
_cell.angle_alpha   90.00
_cell.angle_beta   90.00
_cell.angle_gamma   90.00
#
_symmetry.space_group_name_H-M   'P 1'
#
loop_
_entity.id
_entity.type
_entity.pdbx_description
1 polymer ?
#
loop_
_entity_poly.entity_id
_entity_poly.type
_entity_poly.pdbx_seq_one_letter_code
_entity_poly.pdbx_strand_id
1 'polypeptide(L)'
;MSSQSCHGNESNSVNKEGNVAPSSVSENQLVLYDPRGNETEEEGAEPNQSQTSSHKTQCPSIGAFTVQCATCLKWRLMPSMEKYEEIREQILEKPFYCETACEWKANVTCDVAEDISQDGTRVWAIDRPSISRPPAGWQRQLRIRGEGGTKFADVYYVTPSGKKLRSNVEVQKYLNENPEYITQGVKLSQFSFQIPKPLRENYVRKCWGWI
;
A
#
# COMPACT_ATOMS: atom_id res chain seq x y z
N MET A 1 41.86 36.37 -31.10
CA MET A 1 42.98 37.01 -30.39
C MET A 1 42.38 37.59 -29.13
N SER A 2 42.25 36.77 -28.06
CA SER A 2 43.18 36.70 -26.92
C SER A 2 43.18 38.05 -26.15
N SER A 3 42.82 38.16 -24.87
CA SER A 3 43.25 37.31 -23.75
C SER A 3 42.36 37.48 -22.51
N GLN A 4 42.42 36.48 -21.63
CA GLN A 4 41.91 36.42 -20.26
C GLN A 4 42.56 37.47 -19.34
N SER A 5 41.85 37.88 -18.28
CA SER A 5 42.45 37.96 -16.94
C SER A 5 41.38 37.83 -15.85
N CYS A 6 41.68 36.98 -14.88
CA CYS A 6 40.97 36.67 -13.65
C CYS A 6 41.54 37.51 -12.50
N HIS A 7 40.74 37.87 -11.49
CA HIS A 7 41.14 38.06 -10.09
C HIS A 7 39.88 37.99 -9.21
N GLY A 8 39.91 37.13 -8.19
CA GLY A 8 38.88 37.04 -7.16
C GLY A 8 39.16 37.96 -5.96
N ASN A 9 38.14 38.22 -5.15
CA ASN A 9 38.14 37.82 -3.75
C ASN A 9 36.77 37.98 -3.09
N GLU A 10 36.60 37.06 -2.15
CA GLU A 10 35.49 36.68 -1.30
C GLU A 10 35.14 37.74 -0.24
N SER A 11 33.86 37.86 0.12
CA SER A 11 33.42 38.18 1.49
C SER A 11 31.96 37.80 1.74
N ASN A 12 31.85 36.75 2.56
CA ASN A 12 30.71 36.22 3.29
C ASN A 12 29.66 37.25 3.76
N SER A 13 28.37 36.91 3.59
CA SER A 13 27.38 37.15 4.64
C SER A 13 26.34 36.02 4.65
N VAL A 14 26.37 35.30 5.76
CA VAL A 14 25.49 34.19 6.14
C VAL A 14 24.15 34.77 6.59
N ASN A 15 23.06 34.39 5.93
CA ASN A 15 21.73 34.44 6.54
C ASN A 15 21.21 33.01 6.68
N LYS A 16 21.14 32.63 7.96
CA LYS A 16 20.65 31.36 8.51
C LYS A 16 19.16 31.55 8.81
N GLU A 17 18.47 30.42 9.00
CA GLU A 17 17.04 30.28 9.41
C GLU A 17 16.05 30.30 8.24
N GLY A 18 15.09 29.39 8.10
CA GLY A 18 14.59 28.39 9.04
C GLY A 18 14.08 27.15 8.30
N ASN A 19 14.21 26.05 9.04
CA ASN A 19 13.72 24.72 8.76
C ASN A 19 12.19 24.70 8.66
N VAL A 20 11.64 24.33 7.52
CA VAL A 20 10.28 23.78 7.43
C VAL A 20 10.35 22.60 6.46
N ALA A 21 10.51 21.40 7.03
CA ALA A 21 10.17 20.18 6.32
C ALA A 21 8.68 20.24 5.95
N PRO A 22 8.28 20.02 4.68
CA PRO A 22 6.88 19.88 4.35
C PRO A 22 6.41 18.53 4.91
N SER A 23 5.64 18.61 6.00
CA SER A 23 4.60 17.69 6.47
C SER A 23 4.49 16.38 5.69
N SER A 24 4.79 15.28 6.39
CA SER A 24 4.55 13.90 5.95
C SER A 24 3.10 13.75 5.47
N VAL A 25 2.97 13.58 4.16
CA VAL A 25 1.72 13.21 3.51
C VAL A 25 1.22 11.91 4.12
N SER A 26 -0.02 11.92 4.64
CA SER A 26 -0.68 10.77 5.26
C SER A 26 -0.80 9.63 4.25
N GLU A 27 0.05 8.62 4.38
CA GLU A 27 0.07 7.46 3.50
C GLU A 27 -0.87 6.36 4.06
N ASN A 28 -1.77 5.76 3.25
CA ASN A 28 -2.83 4.85 3.72
C ASN A 28 -2.45 3.37 3.72
N GLN A 29 -2.69 2.66 4.82
CA GLN A 29 -2.16 1.32 5.06
C GLN A 29 -3.14 0.17 4.81
N LEU A 30 -2.59 -0.98 4.43
CA LEU A 30 -3.20 -2.29 4.26
C LEU A 30 -2.51 -3.24 5.24
N VAL A 31 -3.29 -4.07 5.92
CA VAL A 31 -2.79 -5.07 6.85
C VAL A 31 -2.84 -6.43 6.16
N LEU A 32 -1.75 -7.19 6.23
CA LEU A 32 -1.68 -8.56 5.74
C LEU A 32 -1.64 -9.56 6.89
N TYR A 33 -2.34 -10.69 6.75
CA TYR A 33 -2.21 -11.83 7.66
C TYR A 33 -1.16 -12.82 7.14
N ASP A 34 -0.32 -13.30 8.06
CA ASP A 34 0.43 -14.55 7.90
C ASP A 34 -0.40 -15.67 8.58
N PRO A 35 -0.77 -16.76 7.88
CA PRO A 35 -1.57 -17.84 8.46
C PRO A 35 -0.87 -18.64 9.59
N ARG A 36 0.38 -18.37 9.95
CA ARG A 36 1.15 -19.16 10.93
C ARG A 36 0.93 -18.74 12.39
N GLY A 37 -0.27 -18.92 12.92
CA GLY A 37 -0.50 -18.67 14.35
C GLY A 37 -1.78 -19.25 14.92
N ASN A 38 -1.76 -20.55 15.23
CA ASN A 38 -2.24 -21.16 16.49
C ASN A 38 -2.41 -22.67 16.34
N GLU A 39 -1.39 -23.44 16.77
CA GLU A 39 -1.61 -24.80 17.26
C GLU A 39 -1.04 -24.84 18.68
N THR A 40 -1.95 -24.84 19.65
CA THR A 40 -1.65 -24.97 21.08
C THR A 40 -1.19 -26.40 21.38
N GLU A 41 -0.16 -26.49 22.21
CA GLU A 41 0.49 -27.69 22.72
C GLU A 41 -0.49 -28.63 23.47
N GLU A 42 -0.52 -29.92 23.10
CA GLU A 42 -0.58 -31.04 24.06
C GLU A 42 0.31 -32.20 23.58
N GLU A 43 1.05 -32.75 24.54
CA GLU A 43 2.12 -33.74 24.46
C GLU A 43 1.68 -35.13 23.98
N GLY A 44 2.51 -35.82 23.19
CA GLY A 44 2.45 -37.29 23.07
C GLY A 44 3.15 -37.93 21.87
N ALA A 45 4.40 -38.36 22.08
CA ALA A 45 5.12 -39.47 21.40
C ALA A 45 5.73 -39.28 19.98
N GLU A 46 7.05 -39.46 19.93
CA GLU A 46 7.91 -39.76 18.76
C GLU A 46 8.22 -41.29 18.75
N PRO A 47 8.79 -41.92 17.67
CA PRO A 47 9.53 -41.27 16.59
C PRO A 47 9.30 -41.80 15.15
N ASN A 48 9.81 -40.99 14.22
CA ASN A 48 10.45 -41.37 12.96
C ASN A 48 9.57 -41.61 11.74
N GLN A 49 9.53 -40.60 10.86
CA GLN A 49 9.73 -40.82 9.43
C GLN A 49 10.13 -39.51 8.73
N SER A 50 11.30 -39.57 8.09
CA SER A 50 11.87 -38.60 7.17
C SER A 50 10.82 -37.98 6.23
N GLN A 51 10.41 -36.75 6.51
CA GLN A 51 9.73 -35.92 5.54
C GLN A 51 10.50 -34.61 5.40
N THR A 52 11.18 -34.47 4.26
CA THR A 52 11.69 -33.20 3.77
C THR A 52 10.49 -32.26 3.56
N SER A 53 10.11 -31.55 4.63
CA SER A 53 9.04 -30.57 4.56
C SER A 53 9.53 -29.41 3.69
N SER A 54 9.13 -29.45 2.43
CA SER A 54 9.23 -28.30 1.55
C SER A 54 8.30 -27.26 2.15
N HIS A 55 8.82 -26.41 3.04
CA HIS A 55 8.12 -25.26 3.59
C HIS A 55 7.78 -24.33 2.42
N LYS A 56 6.66 -24.60 1.74
CA LYS A 56 6.03 -23.64 0.86
C LYS A 56 5.58 -22.50 1.77
N THR A 57 6.40 -21.47 1.89
CA THR A 57 6.01 -20.21 2.52
C THR A 57 4.79 -19.71 1.78
N GLN A 58 3.61 -19.91 2.38
CA GLN A 58 2.34 -19.50 1.81
C GLN A 58 2.40 -17.99 1.59
N CYS A 59 2.00 -17.54 0.39
CA CYS A 59 1.97 -16.11 0.10
C CYS A 59 0.94 -15.45 1.02
N PRO A 60 1.26 -14.33 1.68
CA PRO A 60 0.34 -13.68 2.59
C PRO A 60 -0.88 -13.13 1.84
N SER A 61 -2.00 -13.03 2.54
CA SER A 61 -3.24 -12.44 2.04
C SER A 61 -3.53 -11.11 2.74
N ILE A 62 -4.34 -10.27 2.11
CA ILE A 62 -4.85 -9.05 2.77
C ILE A 62 -5.80 -9.48 3.88
N GLY A 63 -5.52 -8.95 5.06
CA GLY A 63 -6.27 -9.26 6.26
C GLY A 63 -7.26 -8.19 6.69
N ALA A 64 -6.85 -6.94 6.60
CA ALA A 64 -7.72 -5.82 6.91
C ALA A 64 -7.30 -4.58 6.12
N PHE A 65 -8.27 -3.72 5.87
CA PHE A 65 -8.04 -2.38 5.36
C PHE A 65 -8.03 -1.41 6.53
N THR A 66 -7.04 -0.51 6.58
CA THR A 66 -6.91 0.44 7.67
C THR A 66 -6.64 1.84 7.14
N VAL A 67 -6.88 2.84 7.98
CA VAL A 67 -6.52 4.22 7.70
C VAL A 67 -5.98 4.85 8.97
N GLN A 68 -5.02 5.77 8.82
CA GLN A 68 -4.47 6.52 9.93
C GLN A 68 -5.22 7.83 10.13
N CYS A 69 -5.57 8.15 11.38
CA CYS A 69 -6.09 9.46 11.71
C CYS A 69 -5.01 10.54 11.57
N ALA A 70 -5.30 11.63 10.87
CA ALA A 70 -4.39 12.76 10.67
C ALA A 70 -4.09 13.54 11.97
N THR A 71 -4.95 13.46 12.99
CA THR A 71 -4.77 14.19 14.25
C THR A 71 -4.00 13.37 15.29
N CYS A 72 -4.48 12.18 15.62
CA CYS A 72 -3.92 11.37 16.71
C CYS A 72 -3.03 10.21 16.24
N LEU A 73 -2.89 10.02 14.93
CA LEU A 73 -2.09 8.96 14.30
C LEU A 73 -2.54 7.52 14.63
N LYS A 74 -3.67 7.35 15.31
CA LYS A 74 -4.28 6.04 15.61
C LYS A 74 -4.84 5.40 14.35
N TRP A 75 -4.71 4.08 14.26
CA TRP A 75 -5.25 3.30 13.16
C TRP A 75 -6.70 2.91 13.38
N ARG A 76 -7.51 3.09 12.34
CA ARG A 76 -8.93 2.70 12.30
C ARG A 76 -9.16 1.63 11.26
N LEU A 77 -10.00 0.65 11.58
CA LEU A 77 -10.41 -0.40 10.65
C LEU A 77 -11.47 0.13 9.68
N MET A 78 -11.29 -0.17 8.39
CA MET A 78 -12.29 0.14 7.37
C MET A 78 -13.37 -0.94 7.32
N PRO A 79 -14.65 -0.56 7.17
CA PRO A 79 -15.76 -1.50 7.17
C PRO A 79 -15.81 -2.35 5.89
N SER A 80 -15.26 -1.83 4.79
CA SER A 80 -15.20 -2.52 3.50
C SER A 80 -14.02 -2.02 2.64
N MET A 81 -13.72 -2.75 1.58
CA MET A 81 -12.73 -2.36 0.58
C MET A 81 -13.13 -1.08 -0.14
N GLU A 82 -14.41 -0.93 -0.49
CA GLU A 82 -14.93 0.23 -1.22
C GLU A 82 -14.75 1.52 -0.42
N LYS A 83 -15.00 1.48 0.90
CA LYS A 83 -14.79 2.63 1.78
C LYS A 83 -13.31 2.99 1.91
N TYR A 84 -12.44 1.98 1.96
CA TYR A 84 -11.00 2.19 1.91
C TYR A 84 -10.57 2.87 0.61
N GLU A 85 -11.06 2.42 -0.55
CA GLU A 85 -10.71 3.00 -1.84
C GLU A 85 -11.23 4.43 -2.01
N GLU A 86 -12.43 4.75 -1.49
CA GLU A 86 -12.98 6.11 -1.42
C GLU A 86 -12.05 7.04 -0.63
N ILE A 87 -11.65 6.64 0.58
CA ILE A 87 -10.76 7.43 1.42
C ILE A 87 -9.38 7.55 0.78
N ARG A 88 -8.85 6.46 0.19
CA ARG A 88 -7.54 6.44 -0.47
C ARG A 88 -7.46 7.36 -1.68
N GLU A 89 -8.51 7.42 -2.48
CA GLU A 89 -8.58 8.29 -3.65
C GLU A 89 -8.41 9.76 -3.25
N GLN A 90 -8.97 10.16 -2.10
CA GLN A 90 -9.10 11.57 -1.70
C GLN A 90 -8.23 11.95 -0.50
N ILE A 91 -7.35 11.07 -0.01
CA ILE A 91 -6.67 11.28 1.28
C ILE A 91 -5.80 12.55 1.32
N LEU A 92 -5.31 13.00 0.15
CA LEU A 92 -4.51 14.22 0.06
C LEU A 92 -5.37 15.48 0.20
N GLU A 93 -6.56 15.50 -0.41
CA GLU A 93 -7.45 16.65 -0.33
C GLU A 93 -8.32 16.61 0.94
N LYS A 94 -8.69 15.40 1.38
CA LYS A 94 -9.57 15.13 2.52
C LYS A 94 -8.89 14.12 3.46
N PRO A 95 -8.04 14.60 4.38
CA PRO A 95 -7.43 13.76 5.41
C PRO A 95 -8.49 13.03 6.23
N PHE A 96 -8.12 11.87 6.76
CA PHE A 96 -9.00 11.07 7.59
C PHE A 96 -8.94 11.47 9.07
N TYR A 97 -10.11 11.58 9.71
CA TYR A 97 -10.25 11.88 11.14
C TYR A 97 -11.04 10.79 11.85
N CYS A 98 -10.78 10.55 13.14
CA CYS A 98 -11.44 9.48 13.90
C CYS A 98 -12.97 9.63 13.87
N GLU A 99 -13.46 10.85 13.90
CA GLU A 99 -14.88 11.21 13.87
C GLU A 99 -15.55 10.73 12.58
N THR A 100 -14.81 10.66 11.46
CA THR A 100 -15.32 10.09 10.19
C THR A 100 -15.70 8.62 10.34
N ALA A 101 -15.03 7.88 11.24
CA ALA A 101 -15.39 6.48 11.49
C ALA A 101 -16.77 6.31 12.15
N CYS A 102 -17.37 7.39 12.67
CA CYS A 102 -18.75 7.37 13.18
C CYS A 102 -19.78 7.00 12.12
N GLU A 103 -19.44 7.07 10.82
CA GLU A 103 -20.29 6.57 9.73
C GLU A 103 -20.55 5.06 9.83
N TRP A 104 -19.66 4.27 10.43
CA TRP A 104 -19.80 2.81 10.57
C TRP A 104 -19.59 2.26 11.98
N LYS A 105 -18.98 3.02 12.88
CA LYS A 105 -18.74 2.63 14.28
C LYS A 105 -19.01 3.82 15.20
N ALA A 106 -20.03 3.71 16.04
CA ALA A 106 -20.44 4.81 16.92
C ALA A 106 -19.33 5.21 17.93
N ASN A 107 -19.33 6.49 18.30
CA ASN A 107 -18.47 7.08 19.34
C ASN A 107 -16.96 6.94 19.08
N VAL A 108 -16.52 6.91 17.82
CA VAL A 108 -15.08 6.90 17.51
C VAL A 108 -14.56 8.33 17.56
N THR A 109 -13.68 8.59 18.52
CA THR A 109 -12.98 9.88 18.68
C THR A 109 -11.48 9.64 18.83
N CYS A 110 -10.71 10.73 18.83
CA CYS A 110 -9.27 10.65 19.07
C CYS A 110 -8.90 10.12 20.48
N ASP A 111 -9.81 10.13 21.45
CA ASP A 111 -9.54 9.62 22.81
C ASP A 111 -9.68 8.10 22.92
N VAL A 112 -10.52 7.51 22.08
CA VAL A 112 -10.72 6.05 22.03
C VAL A 112 -9.43 5.37 21.55
N ALA A 113 -9.10 4.22 22.16
CA ALA A 113 -7.97 3.38 21.75
C ALA A 113 -8.03 3.02 20.27
N GLU A 114 -6.88 2.81 19.62
CA GLU A 114 -6.82 2.41 18.21
C GLU A 114 -7.46 1.03 17.99
N ASP A 115 -7.98 0.80 16.78
CA ASP A 115 -8.63 -0.50 16.48
C ASP A 115 -7.60 -1.61 16.27
N ILE A 116 -6.39 -1.24 15.88
CA ILE A 116 -5.29 -2.15 15.56
C ILE A 116 -3.97 -1.41 15.70
N SER A 117 -2.96 -2.04 16.29
CA SER A 117 -1.62 -1.46 16.46
C SER A 117 -0.57 -2.28 15.71
N GLN A 118 0.59 -1.67 15.46
CA GLN A 118 1.73 -2.33 14.83
C GLN A 118 2.48 -3.20 15.86
N ASP A 119 1.85 -4.29 16.29
CA ASP A 119 2.34 -5.23 17.31
C ASP A 119 3.43 -6.20 16.82
N GLY A 120 3.80 -6.13 15.53
CA GLY A 120 4.78 -7.00 14.90
C GLY A 120 4.24 -8.36 14.43
N THR A 121 2.98 -8.68 14.72
CA THR A 121 2.34 -9.95 14.29
C THR A 121 1.92 -9.94 12.83
N ARG A 122 1.84 -8.76 12.21
CA ARG A 122 1.31 -8.56 10.85
C ARG A 122 2.29 -7.79 9.98
N VAL A 123 2.27 -8.10 8.69
CA VAL A 123 2.97 -7.30 7.68
C VAL A 123 2.04 -6.19 7.26
N TRP A 124 2.53 -4.96 7.32
CA TRP A 124 1.78 -3.81 6.86
C TRP A 124 2.37 -3.27 5.57
N ALA A 125 1.50 -2.73 4.71
CA ALA A 125 1.93 -2.04 3.51
C ALA A 125 1.04 -0.86 3.18
N ILE A 126 1.59 0.19 2.59
CA ILE A 126 0.88 1.43 2.34
C ILE A 126 0.68 1.63 0.85
N ASP A 127 -0.58 1.77 0.42
CA ASP A 127 -0.86 2.25 -0.92
C ASP A 127 -0.36 3.69 -1.05
N ARG A 128 0.19 4.01 -2.22
CA ARG A 128 0.47 5.41 -2.56
C ARG A 128 -0.85 6.20 -2.55
N PRO A 129 -0.83 7.46 -2.12
CA PRO A 129 -2.03 8.30 -2.19
C PRO A 129 -2.49 8.50 -3.65
N SER A 130 -3.75 8.91 -3.82
CA SER A 130 -4.34 9.26 -5.12
C SER A 130 -4.44 8.10 -6.12
N ILE A 131 -4.47 6.86 -5.63
CA ILE A 131 -4.87 5.72 -6.45
C ILE A 131 -6.40 5.75 -6.56
N SER A 132 -6.89 6.07 -7.77
CA SER A 132 -8.31 6.14 -8.11
C SER A 132 -9.07 4.87 -7.73
N ARG A 133 -10.36 5.03 -7.46
CA ARG A 133 -11.27 3.89 -7.37
C ARG A 133 -11.35 3.16 -8.71
N PRO A 134 -11.38 1.81 -8.71
CA PRO A 134 -11.67 1.05 -9.91
C PRO A 134 -13.03 1.48 -10.51
N PRO A 135 -13.20 1.40 -11.84
CA PRO A 135 -14.50 1.61 -12.45
C PRO A 135 -15.55 0.61 -11.94
N ALA A 136 -16.83 0.97 -12.03
CA ALA A 136 -17.92 0.09 -11.56
C ALA A 136 -17.85 -1.31 -12.19
N GLY A 137 -17.95 -2.34 -11.37
CA GLY A 137 -17.83 -3.75 -11.79
C GLY A 137 -16.40 -4.25 -11.98
N TRP A 138 -15.40 -3.37 -11.90
CA TRP A 138 -13.99 -3.74 -11.91
C TRP A 138 -13.44 -3.83 -10.49
N GLN A 139 -12.42 -4.66 -10.29
CA GLN A 139 -11.77 -4.82 -8.99
C GLN A 139 -10.26 -4.72 -9.12
N ARG A 140 -9.62 -3.90 -8.27
CA ARG A 140 -8.15 -3.88 -8.13
C ARG A 140 -7.74 -4.95 -7.10
N GLN A 141 -7.08 -6.01 -7.55
CA GLN A 141 -6.60 -7.11 -6.71
C GLN A 141 -5.09 -7.05 -6.53
N LEU A 142 -4.63 -7.20 -5.29
CA LEU A 142 -3.22 -7.37 -4.96
C LEU A 142 -2.91 -8.85 -4.72
N ARG A 143 -1.84 -9.34 -5.35
CA ARG A 143 -1.25 -10.63 -5.03
C ARG A 143 0.06 -10.39 -4.31
N ILE A 144 0.05 -10.52 -2.98
CA ILE A 144 1.28 -10.35 -2.20
C ILE A 144 2.22 -11.51 -2.47
N ARG A 145 3.51 -11.21 -2.58
CA ARG A 145 4.58 -12.19 -2.74
C ARG A 145 5.19 -12.49 -1.39
N GLY A 146 5.72 -13.70 -1.22
CA GLY A 146 6.46 -14.06 -0.01
C GLY A 146 7.67 -13.15 0.23
N GLU A 147 8.09 -13.08 1.49
CA GLU A 147 9.25 -12.32 1.94
C GLU A 147 10.53 -12.73 1.19
N GLY A 148 11.46 -11.78 1.00
CA GLY A 148 12.75 -12.02 0.35
C GLY A 148 12.72 -12.07 -1.18
N GLY A 149 11.56 -11.76 -1.77
CA GLY A 149 11.38 -11.54 -3.21
C GLY A 149 11.90 -10.18 -3.69
N THR A 150 11.85 -9.95 -5.00
CA THR A 150 12.28 -8.68 -5.65
C THR A 150 11.19 -7.61 -5.71
N LYS A 151 9.94 -7.98 -5.41
CA LYS A 151 8.77 -7.10 -5.39
C LYS A 151 7.83 -7.53 -4.28
N PHE A 152 7.14 -6.55 -3.69
CA PHE A 152 6.18 -6.80 -2.61
C PHE A 152 4.91 -7.52 -3.09
N ALA A 153 4.31 -7.05 -4.17
CA ALA A 153 3.08 -7.61 -4.72
C ALA A 153 3.00 -7.43 -6.24
N ASP A 154 2.12 -8.18 -6.87
CA ASP A 154 1.61 -7.89 -8.21
C ASP A 154 0.22 -7.24 -8.10
N VAL A 155 -0.09 -6.30 -8.99
CA VAL A 155 -1.40 -5.65 -9.08
C VAL A 155 -2.12 -6.15 -10.32
N TYR A 156 -3.38 -6.53 -10.15
CA TYR A 156 -4.27 -6.94 -11.24
C TYR A 156 -5.54 -6.10 -11.20
N TYR A 157 -6.13 -5.86 -12.36
CA TYR A 157 -7.52 -5.46 -12.46
C TYR A 157 -8.32 -6.63 -12.99
N VAL A 158 -9.41 -6.96 -12.31
CA VAL A 158 -10.37 -7.96 -12.76
C VAL A 158 -11.52 -7.24 -13.44
N THR A 159 -11.79 -7.61 -14.68
CA THR A 159 -12.91 -7.09 -15.46
C THR A 159 -14.24 -7.59 -14.88
N PRO A 160 -15.38 -6.97 -15.22
CA PRO A 160 -16.70 -7.51 -14.88
C PRO A 160 -16.94 -8.94 -15.39
N SER A 161 -16.26 -9.32 -16.47
CA SER A 161 -16.25 -10.68 -17.06
C SER A 161 -15.29 -11.66 -16.37
N GLY A 162 -14.53 -11.22 -15.35
CA GLY A 162 -13.59 -12.06 -14.59
C GLY A 162 -12.18 -12.16 -15.18
N LYS A 163 -11.87 -11.50 -16.30
CA LYS A 163 -10.54 -11.50 -16.92
C LYS A 163 -9.58 -10.65 -16.09
N LYS A 164 -8.39 -11.19 -15.81
CA LYS A 164 -7.33 -10.47 -15.09
C LYS A 164 -6.41 -9.74 -16.07
N LEU A 165 -6.24 -8.44 -15.85
CA LEU A 165 -5.34 -7.56 -16.59
C LEU A 165 -4.20 -7.11 -15.67
N ARG A 166 -2.97 -7.14 -16.17
CA ARG A 166 -1.74 -6.89 -15.38
C ARG A 166 -0.97 -5.64 -15.79
N SER A 167 -1.49 -4.85 -16.73
CA SER A 167 -0.87 -3.59 -17.15
C SER A 167 -1.85 -2.64 -17.84
N ASN A 168 -1.48 -1.37 -17.95
CA ASN A 168 -2.23 -0.37 -18.74
C ASN A 168 -2.33 -0.74 -20.22
N VAL A 169 -1.31 -1.41 -20.79
CA VAL A 169 -1.34 -1.88 -22.19
C VAL A 169 -2.44 -2.92 -22.37
N GLU A 170 -2.58 -3.85 -21.43
CA GLU A 170 -3.64 -4.84 -21.46
C GLU A 170 -5.03 -4.24 -21.21
N VAL A 171 -5.14 -3.25 -20.31
CA VAL A 171 -6.39 -2.50 -20.12
C VAL A 171 -6.79 -1.80 -21.41
N GLN A 172 -5.87 -1.05 -22.03
CA GLN A 172 -6.17 -0.34 -23.27
C GLN A 172 -6.59 -1.31 -24.39
N LYS A 173 -5.87 -2.43 -24.54
CA LYS A 173 -6.23 -3.46 -25.51
C LYS A 173 -7.63 -4.02 -25.23
N TYR A 174 -7.93 -4.34 -23.97
CA TYR A 174 -9.24 -4.86 -23.58
C TYR A 174 -10.36 -3.86 -23.86
N LEU A 175 -10.17 -2.57 -23.55
CA LEU A 175 -11.16 -1.53 -23.84
C LEU A 175 -11.38 -1.31 -25.35
N ASN A 176 -10.34 -1.48 -26.18
CA ASN A 176 -10.48 -1.42 -27.63
C ASN A 176 -11.28 -2.61 -28.18
N GLU A 177 -11.12 -3.80 -27.58
CA GLU A 177 -11.88 -5.01 -27.92
C GLU A 177 -13.33 -4.97 -27.38
N ASN A 178 -13.61 -4.13 -26.38
CA ASN A 178 -14.89 -4.04 -25.66
C ASN A 178 -15.30 -2.55 -25.47
N PRO A 179 -15.66 -1.85 -26.57
CA PRO A 179 -15.90 -0.40 -26.56
C PRO A 179 -17.13 0.04 -25.74
N GLU A 180 -18.01 -0.89 -25.34
CA GLU A 180 -19.15 -0.62 -24.47
C GLU A 180 -18.72 -0.04 -23.12
N TYR A 181 -17.58 -0.46 -22.57
CA TYR A 181 -17.07 0.07 -21.31
C TYR A 181 -16.60 1.52 -21.44
N ILE A 182 -16.00 1.89 -22.57
CA ILE A 182 -15.63 3.28 -22.87
C ILE A 182 -16.88 4.14 -22.94
N THR A 183 -17.94 3.63 -23.58
CA THR A 183 -19.23 4.32 -23.71
C THR A 183 -19.92 4.51 -22.35
N GLN A 184 -19.74 3.55 -21.44
CA GLN A 184 -20.17 3.65 -20.03
C GLN A 184 -19.28 4.58 -19.17
N GLY A 185 -18.28 5.22 -19.77
CA GLY A 185 -17.43 6.22 -19.10
C GLY A 185 -16.20 5.65 -18.39
N VAL A 186 -15.83 4.39 -18.63
CA VAL A 186 -14.58 3.82 -18.12
C VAL A 186 -13.38 4.55 -18.74
N LYS A 187 -12.53 5.12 -17.89
CA LYS A 187 -11.33 5.86 -18.31
C LYS A 187 -10.06 5.12 -17.92
N LEU A 188 -9.05 5.17 -18.77
CA LEU A 188 -7.74 4.57 -18.48
C LEU A 188 -7.10 5.14 -17.19
N SER A 189 -7.36 6.40 -16.86
CA SER A 189 -6.87 7.06 -15.64
C SER A 189 -7.39 6.48 -14.32
N GLN A 190 -8.43 5.63 -14.37
CA GLN A 190 -8.93 4.91 -13.20
C GLN A 190 -8.11 3.64 -12.89
N PHE A 191 -7.17 3.27 -13.77
CA PHE A 191 -6.34 2.09 -13.62
C PHE A 191 -4.92 2.46 -13.17
N SER A 192 -4.57 2.05 -11.97
CA SER A 192 -3.23 2.21 -11.40
C SER A 192 -2.67 0.88 -10.91
N PHE A 193 -1.52 0.51 -11.48
CA PHE A 193 -0.74 -0.69 -11.16
C PHE A 193 0.38 -0.40 -10.14
N GLN A 194 0.29 0.73 -9.42
CA GLN A 194 1.23 1.05 -8.35
C GLN A 194 1.10 0.02 -7.21
N ILE A 195 2.25 -0.47 -6.73
CA ILE A 195 2.34 -1.49 -5.70
C ILE A 195 2.42 -0.81 -4.33
N PRO A 196 1.68 -1.28 -3.30
CA PRO A 196 1.82 -0.81 -1.93
C PRO A 196 3.26 -0.97 -1.43
N LYS A 197 3.76 -0.02 -0.64
CA LYS A 197 5.07 -0.09 -0.01
C LYS A 197 4.98 -0.84 1.32
N PRO A 198 5.66 -1.97 1.53
CA PRO A 198 5.72 -2.59 2.86
C PRO A 198 6.40 -1.63 3.84
N LEU A 199 5.91 -1.56 5.08
CA LEU A 199 6.58 -0.77 6.13
C LEU A 199 7.83 -1.47 6.65
N ARG A 200 7.87 -2.81 6.58
CA ARG A 200 9.05 -3.58 6.97
C ARG A 200 10.13 -3.38 5.91
N GLU A 201 11.23 -2.75 6.28
CA GLU A 201 12.29 -2.32 5.35
C GLU A 201 12.95 -3.49 4.58
N ASN A 202 13.08 -4.65 5.21
CA ASN A 202 13.76 -5.82 4.63
C ASN A 202 12.81 -6.85 3.99
N TYR A 203 11.52 -6.51 3.82
CA TYR A 203 10.54 -7.44 3.25
C TYR A 203 10.87 -7.80 1.80
N VAL A 204 11.30 -6.80 1.03
CA VAL A 204 11.78 -6.96 -0.34
C VAL A 204 13.31 -6.97 -0.31
N ARG A 205 13.93 -7.93 -1.01
CA ARG A 205 15.38 -7.98 -1.11
C ARG A 205 15.88 -6.70 -1.77
N LYS A 206 16.76 -5.97 -1.07
CA LYS A 206 17.56 -4.92 -1.70
C LYS A 206 18.42 -5.60 -2.77
N CYS A 207 18.14 -5.35 -4.04
CA CYS A 207 19.07 -5.74 -5.10
C CYS A 207 20.32 -4.90 -4.90
N TRP A 208 21.37 -5.51 -4.34
CA TRP A 208 22.71 -4.94 -4.39
C TRP A 208 23.11 -4.93 -5.87
N GLY A 209 22.86 -3.81 -6.54
CA GLY A 209 23.41 -3.53 -7.85
C GLY A 209 24.91 -3.33 -7.68
N TRP A 210 25.67 -4.11 -8.42
CA TRP A 210 27.12 -4.00 -8.52
C TRP A 210 27.51 -2.57 -8.94
N ILE A 211 28.52 -2.03 -8.27
CA ILE A 211 29.19 -0.75 -8.55
C ILE A 211 29.75 -0.75 -9.97
#